data_AF-G5AXN9-F1
#
_entry.id   AF-G5AXN9-F1
#
_cell.length_a   1.000
_cell.length_b   1.000
_cell.length_c   1.000
_cell.angle_alpha   90.00
_cell.angle_beta   90.00
_cell.angle_gamma   90.00
#
_symmetry.space_group_name_H-M   'P 1'
#
loop_
_entity.id
_entity.type
_entity.pdbx_description
1 polymer ?
#
loop_
_entity_poly.entity_id
_entity_poly.type
_entity_poly.pdbx_seq_one_letter_code
_entity_poly.pdbx_strand_id
1 'polypeptide(L)'
;MEGPGVQELRAKAEQDEAEKLQSTTTHKELELDFDLGNLLASDHNPPTALRQVGLVPEAERRALESDNTQLFNQLWQLPTECTEEALVAPLLEPTAHLPLEKPVPKPRPLTRWQQFARLKGIRPNRKTNLVWDEVSGQGRR
;
A
#
# COMPACT_ATOMS: atom_id res chain seq x y z
N MET A 1 -45.52 32.63 15.63
CA MET A 1 -44.18 32.07 15.32
C MET A 1 -43.78 32.67 13.99
N GLU A 2 -43.02 33.76 14.02
CA GLU A 2 -42.46 34.35 12.80
C GLU A 2 -41.41 33.37 12.28
N GLY A 3 -41.49 33.04 10.99
CA GLY A 3 -40.51 32.16 10.34
C GLY A 3 -39.13 32.83 10.27
N PRO A 4 -38.06 32.04 10.04
CA PRO A 4 -36.71 32.56 9.93
C PRO A 4 -36.64 33.67 8.86
N GLY A 5 -35.90 34.73 9.18
CA GLY A 5 -35.80 35.91 8.32
C GLY A 5 -35.09 35.59 7.01
N VAL A 6 -35.47 36.27 5.92
CA VAL A 6 -34.88 36.06 4.58
C VAL A 6 -33.35 36.18 4.57
N GLN A 7 -32.78 37.01 5.44
CA GLN A 7 -31.32 37.14 5.58
C GLN A 7 -30.67 35.96 6.30
N GLU A 8 -31.33 35.39 7.32
CA GLU A 8 -30.84 34.19 8.03
C GLU A 8 -30.85 32.97 7.11
N LEU A 9 -31.86 32.85 6.26
CA LEU A 9 -31.94 31.79 5.25
C LEU A 9 -30.82 31.88 4.22
N ARG A 10 -30.43 33.10 3.80
CA ARG A 10 -29.31 33.31 2.89
C ARG A 10 -27.97 32.99 3.54
N ALA A 11 -27.75 33.48 4.76
CA ALA A 11 -26.51 33.22 5.50
C ALA A 11 -26.32 31.72 5.76
N LYS A 12 -27.41 31.00 6.08
CA LYS A 12 -27.38 29.55 6.24
C LYS A 12 -27.06 28.82 4.93
N ALA A 13 -27.65 29.24 3.82
CA ALA A 13 -27.34 28.66 2.50
C ALA A 13 -25.88 28.91 2.07
N GLU A 14 -25.33 30.09 2.35
CA GLU A 14 -23.91 30.41 2.09
C GLU A 14 -22.97 29.58 2.97
N GLN A 15 -23.34 29.33 4.23
CA GLN A 15 -22.59 28.45 5.12
C GLN A 15 -22.65 26.99 4.65
N ASP A 16 -23.83 26.48 4.28
CA ASP A 16 -23.99 25.10 3.80
C ASP A 16 -23.20 24.88 2.49
N GLU A 17 -23.19 25.85 1.57
CA GLU A 17 -22.38 25.79 0.34
C GLU A 17 -20.87 25.88 0.63
N ALA A 18 -20.46 26.72 1.58
CA ALA A 18 -19.05 26.80 1.99
C ALA A 18 -18.59 25.47 2.62
N GLU A 19 -19.37 24.89 3.52
CA GLU A 19 -19.10 23.58 4.13
C GLU A 19 -19.03 22.47 3.08
N LYS A 20 -19.93 22.50 2.09
CA LYS A 20 -19.92 21.57 0.97
C LYS A 20 -18.66 21.70 0.11
N LEU A 21 -18.18 22.91 -0.15
CA LEU A 21 -16.93 23.15 -0.89
C LEU A 21 -15.68 22.74 -0.09
N GLN A 22 -15.75 22.74 1.24
CA GLN A 22 -14.67 22.28 2.13
C GLN A 22 -14.74 20.77 2.41
N SER A 23 -15.86 20.11 2.12
CA SER A 23 -16.02 18.68 2.34
C SER A 23 -15.08 17.88 1.44
N THR A 24 -14.26 17.05 2.06
CA THR A 24 -13.40 16.08 1.38
C THR A 24 -14.11 14.76 1.09
N THR A 25 -15.35 14.60 1.57
CA THR A 25 -16.10 13.34 1.47
C THR A 25 -16.99 13.34 0.23
N THR A 26 -16.68 12.44 -0.71
CA THR A 26 -17.48 12.20 -1.90
C THR A 26 -18.39 11.01 -1.69
N HIS A 27 -19.66 11.14 -2.07
CA HIS A 27 -20.64 10.06 -2.01
C HIS A 27 -20.83 9.45 -3.41
N LYS A 28 -20.66 8.13 -3.52
CA LYS A 28 -20.88 7.34 -4.74
C LYS A 28 -21.91 6.24 -4.46
N GLU A 29 -22.52 5.71 -5.52
CA GLU A 29 -23.49 4.61 -5.40
C GLU A 29 -22.83 3.32 -4.89
N LEU A 30 -21.66 2.98 -5.45
CA LEU A 30 -20.78 1.94 -4.95
C LEU A 30 -19.56 2.58 -4.29
N GLU A 31 -19.17 2.04 -3.14
CA GLU A 31 -17.93 2.40 -2.45
C GLU A 31 -16.72 1.99 -3.30
N LEU A 32 -15.62 2.73 -3.11
CA LEU A 32 -14.35 2.49 -3.78
C LEU A 32 -13.59 1.36 -3.08
N ASP A 33 -13.02 0.45 -3.86
CA ASP A 33 -12.12 -0.58 -3.33
C ASP A 33 -10.68 -0.03 -3.30
N PHE A 34 -10.07 -0.03 -2.12
CA PHE A 34 -8.74 0.54 -1.91
C PHE A 34 -7.68 -0.55 -1.68
N ASP A 35 -6.55 -0.44 -2.38
CA ASP A 35 -5.32 -1.17 -2.09
C ASP A 35 -4.22 -0.16 -1.76
N LEU A 36 -4.13 0.18 -0.46
CA LEU A 36 -3.20 1.20 0.04
C LEU A 36 -1.73 0.81 -0.13
N GLY A 37 -1.43 -0.49 -0.20
CA GLY A 37 -0.06 -0.97 -0.43
C GLY A 37 0.45 -0.64 -1.84
N ASN A 38 -0.45 -0.61 -2.83
CA ASN A 38 -0.15 -0.22 -4.21
C ASN A 38 -0.60 1.21 -4.55
N LEU A 39 -1.13 1.96 -3.57
CA LEU A 39 -1.73 3.28 -3.77
C LEU A 39 -2.79 3.26 -4.89
N LEU A 40 -3.63 2.24 -4.89
CA LEU A 40 -4.63 1.98 -5.92
C LEU A 40 -6.05 2.18 -5.35
N ALA A 41 -6.90 2.86 -6.11
CA ALA A 41 -8.34 2.91 -5.89
C ALA A 41 -9.06 2.37 -7.12
N SER A 42 -9.94 1.39 -6.93
CA SER A 42 -10.73 0.77 -7.98
C SER A 42 -12.17 1.26 -7.89
N ASP A 43 -12.59 1.99 -8.93
CA ASP A 43 -13.97 2.44 -9.07
C ASP A 43 -14.75 1.46 -9.96
N HIS A 44 -15.69 0.75 -9.35
CA HIS A 44 -16.58 -0.18 -10.06
C HIS A 44 -17.87 0.49 -10.56
N ASN A 45 -18.07 1.78 -10.29
CA ASN A 45 -19.22 2.51 -10.79
C ASN A 45 -19.12 2.63 -12.33
N PRO A 46 -20.22 2.39 -13.07
CA PRO A 46 -20.22 2.59 -14.51
C PRO A 46 -20.00 4.08 -14.80
N PRO A 47 -19.11 4.46 -15.74
CA PRO A 47 -18.95 5.86 -16.09
C PRO A 47 -20.28 6.38 -16.66
N THR A 48 -20.68 7.58 -16.24
CA THR A 48 -21.91 8.26 -16.68
C THR A 48 -22.07 8.26 -18.20
N ALA A 49 -20.93 8.33 -18.91
CA ALA A 49 -20.84 8.30 -20.36
C ALA A 49 -21.17 6.96 -21.03
N LEU A 50 -21.35 5.83 -20.32
CA LEU A 50 -21.95 4.63 -20.93
C LEU A 50 -23.38 4.87 -21.42
N ARG A 51 -24.03 5.97 -21.01
CA ARG A 51 -25.30 6.44 -21.58
C ARG A 51 -25.15 7.17 -22.92
N GLN A 52 -23.94 7.58 -23.31
CA GLN A 52 -23.67 8.31 -24.55
C GLN A 52 -22.63 7.53 -25.36
N VAL A 53 -23.03 7.02 -26.52
CA VAL A 53 -22.13 6.34 -27.46
C VAL A 53 -21.11 7.37 -27.99
N GLY A 54 -19.99 7.56 -27.30
CA GLY A 54 -19.01 8.59 -27.63
C GLY A 54 -17.82 8.69 -26.67
N LEU A 55 -16.87 9.57 -27.01
CA LEU A 55 -15.72 9.91 -26.17
C LEU A 55 -16.21 10.68 -24.94
N VAL A 56 -15.81 10.24 -23.74
CA VAL A 56 -16.10 10.99 -22.50
C VAL A 56 -15.42 12.35 -22.58
N PRO A 57 -16.14 13.48 -22.38
CA PRO A 57 -15.53 14.80 -22.31
C PRO A 57 -14.43 14.84 -21.23
N GLU A 58 -13.31 15.50 -21.51
CA GLU A 58 -12.20 15.60 -20.55
C GLU A 58 -12.62 16.15 -19.18
N ALA A 59 -13.62 17.05 -19.17
CA ALA A 59 -14.17 17.62 -17.94
C ALA A 59 -14.84 16.56 -17.05
N GLU A 60 -15.59 15.61 -17.64
CA GLU A 60 -16.23 14.53 -16.89
C GLU A 60 -15.19 13.53 -16.36
N ARG A 61 -14.16 13.24 -17.15
CA ARG A 61 -13.02 12.43 -16.69
C ARG A 61 -12.32 13.06 -15.51
N ARG A 62 -12.02 14.37 -15.58
CA ARG A 62 -11.38 15.09 -14.48
C ARG A 62 -12.24 15.10 -13.23
N ALA A 63 -13.56 15.28 -13.37
CA ALA A 63 -14.47 15.20 -12.24
C ALA A 63 -14.41 13.81 -11.57
N LEU A 64 -14.48 12.75 -12.37
CA LEU A 64 -14.38 11.37 -11.87
C LEU A 64 -13.02 11.07 -11.22
N GLU A 65 -11.93 11.53 -11.85
CA GLU A 65 -10.57 11.40 -11.35
C GLU A 65 -10.43 12.14 -10.02
N SER A 66 -10.94 13.37 -9.92
CA SER A 66 -10.99 14.13 -8.67
C SER A 66 -11.80 13.40 -7.59
N ASP A 67 -12.95 12.81 -7.93
CA ASP A 67 -13.73 12.02 -6.97
C ASP A 67 -12.97 10.78 -6.47
N ASN A 68 -12.21 10.13 -7.35
CA ASN A 68 -11.38 8.96 -7.01
C ASN A 68 -10.16 9.32 -6.15
N THR A 69 -9.75 10.59 -6.11
CA THR A 69 -8.68 11.05 -5.20
C THR A 69 -9.05 10.95 -3.71
N GLN A 70 -10.27 10.54 -3.37
CA GLN A 70 -10.66 10.11 -2.02
C GLN A 70 -9.72 9.06 -1.43
N LEU A 71 -8.94 8.33 -2.25
CA LEU A 71 -7.78 7.52 -1.82
C LEU A 71 -6.88 8.26 -0.83
N PHE A 72 -6.62 9.55 -1.04
CA PHE A 72 -5.78 10.34 -0.14
C PHE A 72 -6.42 10.49 1.25
N ASN A 73 -7.74 10.58 1.35
CA ASN A 73 -8.39 10.60 2.68
C ASN A 73 -8.11 9.31 3.46
N GLN A 74 -8.03 8.16 2.78
CA GLN A 74 -7.66 6.88 3.41
C GLN A 74 -6.17 6.84 3.77
N LEU A 75 -5.31 7.37 2.90
CA LEU A 75 -3.87 7.45 3.15
C LEU A 75 -3.54 8.30 4.39
N TRP A 76 -4.23 9.43 4.57
CA TRP A 76 -4.05 10.32 5.73
C TRP A 76 -4.56 9.73 7.06
N GLN A 77 -5.34 8.66 7.02
CA GLN A 77 -5.77 7.95 8.23
C GLN A 77 -4.72 6.93 8.72
N LEU A 78 -3.68 6.64 7.92
CA LEU A 78 -2.64 5.71 8.30
C LEU A 78 -1.75 6.27 9.43
N PRO A 79 -1.25 5.38 10.33
CA PRO A 79 -0.31 5.81 11.35
C PRO A 79 0.91 6.43 10.69
N THR A 80 1.35 7.57 11.21
CA THR A 80 2.46 8.33 10.62
C THR A 80 3.58 8.48 11.64
N GLU A 81 4.81 8.29 11.20
CA GLU A 81 6.03 8.36 12.00
C GLU A 81 6.87 9.56 11.53
N CYS A 82 7.38 10.35 12.48
CA CYS A 82 8.36 11.40 12.20
C CYS A 82 9.76 10.82 12.33
N THR A 83 10.48 10.72 11.22
CA THR A 83 11.93 10.48 11.18
C THR A 83 12.66 11.82 11.13
N GLU A 84 13.98 11.83 11.39
CA GLU A 84 14.79 13.07 11.45
C GLU A 84 14.74 13.90 10.15
N GLU A 85 14.46 13.27 9.02
CA GLU A 85 14.45 13.90 7.70
C GLU A 85 13.04 14.13 7.12
N ALA A 86 12.04 13.33 7.53
CA ALA A 86 10.72 13.35 6.90
C ALA A 86 9.61 12.75 7.78
N LEU A 87 8.37 13.11 7.43
CA LEU A 87 7.15 12.46 7.91
C LEU A 87 6.85 11.27 6.98
N VAL A 88 6.80 10.06 7.52
CA VAL A 88 6.62 8.82 6.73
C VAL A 88 5.45 8.02 7.28
N ALA A 89 4.55 7.57 6.40
CA ALA A 89 3.50 6.64 6.73
C ALA A 89 3.86 5.23 6.21
N PRO A 90 4.03 4.20 7.06
CA PRO A 90 4.18 2.83 6.59
C PRO A 90 2.91 2.37 5.87
N LEU A 91 3.07 1.95 4.62
CA LEU A 91 1.97 1.39 3.83
C LEU A 91 1.68 -0.06 4.24
N LEU A 92 0.43 -0.48 4.05
CA LEU A 92 -0.01 -1.86 4.25
C LEU A 92 0.59 -2.78 3.18
N GLU A 93 0.54 -4.09 3.43
CA GLU A 93 0.92 -5.07 2.42
C GLU A 93 -0.02 -4.98 1.21
N PRO A 94 0.51 -4.99 -0.03
CA PRO A 94 -0.30 -4.94 -1.23
C PRO A 94 -1.28 -6.11 -1.34
N THR A 95 -2.55 -5.81 -1.62
CA THR A 95 -3.59 -6.85 -1.75
C THR A 95 -3.70 -7.37 -3.18
N ALA A 96 -3.40 -6.53 -4.19
CA ALA A 96 -3.44 -6.96 -5.58
C ALA A 96 -2.28 -7.92 -5.89
N HIS A 97 -2.63 -9.18 -6.18
CA HIS A 97 -1.66 -10.19 -6.58
C HIS A 97 -1.15 -9.94 -7.99
N LEU A 98 0.11 -9.55 -8.09
CA LEU A 98 0.81 -9.37 -9.37
C LEU A 98 1.63 -10.63 -9.73
N PRO A 99 1.69 -11.00 -11.01
CA PRO A 99 2.55 -12.10 -11.44
C PRO A 99 4.02 -11.75 -11.23
N LEU A 100 4.79 -12.72 -10.73
CA LEU A 100 6.23 -12.56 -10.62
C LEU A 100 6.87 -12.50 -12.02
N GLU A 101 7.84 -11.59 -12.20
CA GLU A 101 8.65 -11.54 -13.43
C GLU A 101 9.45 -12.84 -13.63
N LYS A 102 9.94 -13.41 -12.52
CA LYS A 102 10.80 -14.60 -12.52
C LYS A 102 10.19 -15.69 -11.64
N PRO A 103 10.38 -16.97 -12.01
CA PRO A 103 9.91 -18.07 -11.18
C PRO A 103 10.62 -18.05 -9.82
N VAL A 104 9.92 -18.57 -8.81
CA VAL A 104 10.47 -18.73 -7.46
C VAL A 104 11.80 -19.50 -7.55
N PRO A 105 12.87 -19.02 -6.89
CA PRO A 105 14.16 -19.71 -6.91
C PRO A 105 14.00 -21.16 -6.47
N LYS A 106 14.38 -22.10 -7.35
CA LYS A 106 14.33 -23.52 -7.02
C LYS A 106 15.27 -23.81 -5.84
N PRO A 107 14.88 -24.68 -4.90
CA PRO A 107 15.76 -25.07 -3.82
C PRO A 107 17.05 -25.66 -4.40
N ARG A 108 18.19 -25.25 -3.86
CA ARG A 108 19.48 -25.72 -4.35
C ARG A 108 19.54 -27.25 -4.23
N PRO A 109 19.89 -27.97 -5.30
CA PRO A 109 20.05 -29.40 -5.20
C PRO A 109 21.16 -29.72 -4.21
N LEU A 110 20.94 -30.75 -3.38
CA LEU A 110 21.96 -31.20 -2.43
C LEU A 110 23.22 -31.61 -3.19
N THR A 111 24.37 -31.13 -2.72
CA THR A 111 25.65 -31.56 -3.28
C THR A 111 25.88 -33.05 -2.99
N ARG A 112 26.72 -33.72 -3.78
CA ARG A 112 27.08 -35.14 -3.54
C ARG A 112 27.53 -35.40 -2.09
N TRP A 113 28.31 -34.48 -1.53
CA TRP A 113 28.74 -34.56 -0.13
C TRP A 113 27.59 -34.44 0.86
N GLN A 114 26.66 -33.51 0.63
CA GLN A 114 25.49 -33.35 1.51
C GLN A 114 24.56 -34.57 1.45
N GLN A 115 24.39 -35.18 0.27
CA GLN A 115 23.64 -36.42 0.12
C GLN A 115 24.31 -37.56 0.91
N PHE A 116 25.62 -37.72 0.79
CA PHE A 116 26.39 -38.69 1.56
C PHE A 116 26.31 -38.44 3.07
N ALA A 117 26.50 -37.19 3.50
CA ALA A 117 26.43 -36.80 4.90
C ALA A 117 25.05 -37.10 5.49
N ARG A 118 23.97 -36.82 4.75
CA ARG A 118 22.60 -37.15 5.16
C ARG A 118 22.38 -38.66 5.28
N LEU A 119 22.85 -39.45 4.30
CA LEU A 119 22.73 -40.92 4.33
C LEU A 119 23.51 -41.55 5.49
N LYS A 120 24.67 -40.98 5.83
CA LYS A 120 25.53 -41.46 6.92
C LYS A 120 25.23 -40.82 8.27
N GLY A 121 24.26 -39.91 8.36
CA GLY A 121 23.94 -39.19 9.59
C GLY A 121 25.06 -38.27 10.09
N ILE A 122 25.96 -37.83 9.20
CA ILE A 122 27.07 -36.93 9.52
C ILE A 122 26.49 -35.54 9.75
N ARG A 123 26.55 -35.08 11.00
CA ARG A 123 26.12 -33.72 11.38
C ARG A 123 27.27 -32.73 11.15
N PRO A 124 27.00 -31.53 10.60
CA PRO A 124 28.02 -30.50 10.49
C PRO A 124 28.45 -30.04 11.88
N ASN A 125 29.73 -30.19 12.20
CA ASN A 125 30.32 -29.63 13.41
C ASN A 125 30.86 -28.23 13.13
N ARG A 126 30.60 -27.31 14.04
CA ARG A 126 31.18 -25.96 14.00
C ARG A 126 32.67 -26.07 14.31
N LYS A 127 33.51 -25.91 13.30
CA LYS A 127 34.97 -25.86 13.49
C LYS A 127 35.36 -24.44 13.93
N THR A 128 36.16 -24.35 14.98
CA THR A 128 36.90 -23.14 15.31
C THR A 128 38.14 -23.08 14.44
N ASN A 129 38.50 -21.89 13.96
CA ASN A 129 39.73 -21.72 13.17
C ASN A 129 40.99 -21.86 14.04
N LEU A 130 40.87 -21.86 15.37
CA LEU A 130 42.02 -22.01 16.25
C LEU A 130 42.37 -23.50 16.45
N VAL A 131 43.55 -23.89 16.00
CA VAL A 131 44.15 -25.21 16.20
C VAL A 131 45.32 -25.04 17.19
N TRP A 132 45.32 -25.82 18.26
CA TRP A 132 46.40 -25.84 19.24
C TRP A 132 47.65 -26.48 18.63
N ASP A 133 48.80 -25.80 18.71
CA ASP A 133 50.08 -26.30 18.24
C ASP A 133 50.91 -26.79 19.45
N GLU A 134 51.05 -28.11 19.58
CA GLU A 134 51.72 -28.76 20.72
C GLU A 134 53.21 -28.41 20.84
N VAL A 135 53.84 -27.99 19.73
CA VAL A 135 55.27 -27.64 19.69
C VAL A 135 55.51 -26.23 20.24
N SER A 136 54.59 -25.31 19.97
CA SER A 136 54.73 -23.89 20.35
C SER A 136 53.89 -23.49 21.57
N GLY A 137 52.98 -24.36 22.02
CA GLY A 137 52.09 -24.09 23.16
C GLY A 137 51.14 -22.92 22.92
N GLN A 138 50.84 -22.59 21.67
CA GLN A 138 49.99 -21.46 21.27
C GLN A 138 48.93 -21.90 20.26
N GLY A 139 47.80 -21.17 20.21
CA GLY A 139 46.77 -21.39 19.21
C GLY A 139 47.15 -20.76 17.87
N ARG A 140 47.30 -21.58 16.82
CA ARG A 140 47.43 -21.13 15.42
C ARG A 140 46.05 -21.06 14.76
N ARG A 141 45.87 -20.12 13.82
CA ARG A 141 44.67 -19.99 13.00
C ARG A 141 44.82 -20.70 11.65
#